data_AF-A0A2N8R944-F1
#
_entry.id   AF-A0A2N8R944-F1
#
_cell.length_a   1.000
_cell.length_b   1.000
_cell.length_c   1.000
_cell.angle_alpha   90.00
_cell.angle_beta   90.00
_cell.angle_gamma   90.00
#
_symmetry.space_group_name_H-M   'P 1'
#
loop_
_entity.id
_entity.type
_entity.pdbx_description
1 polymer ?
#
loop_
_entity_poly.entity_id
_entity_poly.type
_entity_poly.pdbx_seq_one_letter_code
_entity_poly.pdbx_strand_id
1 'polypeptide(L)'
;MATHSDDEDFRGRKKQARILGYDAEAWIKAKREEREQFKAAEGTDMDGLDKLARDPHMDAIQKGHQERQAALDKAHEKADSEKADAAGQREKNERTLVLMNEISALEKELQQGNEQTQDEVKQGRSM
;
A
#
# COMPACT_ATOMS: atom_id res chain seq x y z
N MET A 1 4.11 -34.72 -10.44
CA MET A 1 2.89 -34.30 -9.73
C MET A 1 2.36 -33.07 -10.45
N ALA A 2 1.63 -33.27 -11.55
CA ALA A 2 1.14 -32.18 -12.38
C ALA A 2 -0.09 -31.57 -11.71
N THR A 3 -0.04 -30.26 -11.48
CA THR A 3 -1.15 -29.42 -11.07
C THR A 3 -2.17 -29.39 -12.21
N HIS A 4 -3.10 -30.35 -12.23
CA HIS A 4 -4.27 -30.27 -13.10
C HIS A 4 -5.20 -29.20 -12.55
N SER A 5 -5.10 -28.03 -13.18
CA SER A 5 -5.79 -26.80 -12.87
C SER A 5 -7.26 -26.92 -13.29
N ASP A 6 -8.19 -26.75 -12.34
CA ASP A 6 -9.65 -26.79 -12.56
C ASP A 6 -10.14 -25.84 -13.69
N ASP A 7 -9.34 -24.84 -14.05
CA ASP A 7 -9.57 -23.96 -15.20
C ASP A 7 -9.53 -24.65 -16.58
N GLU A 8 -8.77 -25.74 -16.74
CA GLU A 8 -8.74 -26.50 -18.00
C GLU A 8 -10.05 -27.25 -18.22
N ASP A 9 -10.72 -27.59 -17.13
CA ASP A 9 -11.93 -28.40 -17.10
C ASP A 9 -13.16 -27.61 -17.56
N PHE A 10 -13.23 -26.32 -17.22
CA PHE A 10 -14.27 -25.42 -17.70
C PHE A 10 -14.11 -25.10 -19.20
N ARG A 11 -12.87 -24.86 -19.65
CA ARG A 11 -12.58 -24.59 -21.07
C ARG A 11 -12.81 -25.84 -21.94
N GLY A 12 -12.43 -27.02 -21.44
CA GLY A 12 -12.67 -28.31 -22.09
C GLY A 12 -14.17 -28.60 -22.24
N ARG A 13 -14.95 -28.37 -21.18
CA ARG A 13 -16.42 -28.55 -21.20
C ARG A 13 -17.12 -27.57 -22.16
N LYS A 14 -16.73 -26.29 -22.20
CA LYS A 14 -17.26 -25.31 -23.16
C LYS A 14 -16.93 -25.69 -24.61
N LYS A 15 -15.76 -26.28 -24.85
CA LYS A 15 -15.35 -26.79 -26.17
C LYS A 15 -16.19 -28.02 -26.57
N GLN A 16 -16.49 -28.91 -25.63
CA GLN A 16 -17.40 -30.05 -25.86
C GLN A 16 -18.83 -29.61 -26.19
N ALA A 17 -19.38 -28.62 -25.46
CA ALA A 17 -20.71 -28.05 -25.76
C ALA A 17 -20.78 -27.43 -27.16
N ARG A 18 -19.72 -26.71 -27.57
CA ARG A 18 -19.58 -26.16 -28.93
C ARG A 18 -19.46 -27.25 -30.01
N ILE A 19 -18.83 -28.38 -29.71
CA ILE A 19 -18.67 -29.52 -30.65
C ILE A 19 -19.99 -30.31 -30.84
N LEU A 20 -20.85 -30.36 -29.81
CA LEU A 20 -22.11 -31.11 -29.84
C LEU A 20 -23.33 -30.31 -30.36
N GLY A 21 -23.15 -29.04 -30.76
CA GLY A 21 -24.20 -28.22 -31.39
C GLY A 21 -25.30 -27.71 -30.44
N TYR A 22 -25.14 -27.89 -29.13
CA TYR A 22 -26.04 -27.33 -28.13
C TYR A 22 -25.63 -25.89 -27.80
N ASP A 23 -26.63 -25.02 -27.63
CA ASP A 23 -26.40 -23.68 -27.09
C ASP A 23 -25.73 -23.81 -25.72
N ALA A 24 -24.46 -23.39 -25.65
CA ALA A 24 -23.64 -23.54 -24.46
C ALA A 24 -24.26 -22.81 -23.26
N GLU A 25 -25.03 -21.74 -23.51
CA GLU A 25 -25.75 -21.00 -22.47
C GLU A 25 -26.93 -21.80 -21.92
N ALA A 26 -27.70 -22.44 -22.81
CA ALA A 26 -28.78 -23.34 -22.42
C ALA A 26 -28.27 -24.55 -21.62
N TRP A 27 -27.12 -25.12 -22.00
CA TRP A 27 -26.51 -26.23 -21.27
C TRP A 27 -25.99 -25.82 -19.88
N ILE A 28 -25.31 -24.67 -19.79
CA ILE A 28 -24.86 -24.12 -18.49
C ILE A 28 -26.06 -23.85 -17.58
N LYS A 29 -27.13 -23.26 -18.12
CA LYS A 29 -28.35 -22.98 -17.37
C LYS A 29 -29.03 -24.26 -16.87
N ALA A 30 -29.18 -25.26 -17.73
CA ALA A 30 -29.75 -26.55 -17.34
C ALA A 30 -28.92 -27.25 -16.24
N LYS A 31 -27.59 -27.20 -16.33
CA LYS A 31 -26.71 -27.76 -15.29
C LYS A 31 -26.74 -26.99 -13.98
N ARG A 32 -26.97 -25.69 -14.02
CA ARG A 32 -27.16 -24.87 -12.81
C ARG A 32 -28.49 -25.19 -12.12
N GLU A 33 -29.57 -25.29 -12.89
CA GLU A 33 -30.89 -25.66 -12.38
C GLU A 33 -30.90 -27.08 -11.78
N GLU A 34 -30.22 -28.03 -12.42
CA GLU A 34 -30.05 -29.40 -11.91
C GLU A 34 -29.31 -29.44 -10.56
N ARG A 35 -28.26 -28.63 -10.41
CA ARG A 35 -27.53 -28.49 -9.14
C ARG A 35 -28.38 -27.88 -8.03
N GLU A 36 -29.15 -26.82 -8.33
CA GLU A 36 -30.01 -26.19 -7.33
C GLU A 36 -31.17 -27.10 -6.91
N GLN A 37 -31.75 -27.85 -7.84
CA GLN A 37 -32.78 -28.85 -7.53
C GLN A 37 -32.22 -29.98 -6.66
N PHE A 38 -31.02 -30.48 -6.99
CA PHE A 38 -30.36 -31.49 -6.19
C PHE A 38 -30.05 -30.98 -4.78
N LYS A 39 -29.50 -29.76 -4.65
CA LYS A 39 -29.23 -29.14 -3.34
C LYS A 39 -30.50 -28.94 -2.52
N ALA A 40 -31.62 -28.57 -3.15
CA ALA A 40 -32.91 -28.42 -2.49
C ALA A 40 -33.50 -29.77 -2.00
N ALA A 41 -33.24 -30.86 -2.72
CA ALA A 41 -33.76 -32.19 -2.38
C ALA A 41 -32.89 -32.95 -1.36
N GLU A 42 -31.58 -32.98 -1.58
CA GLU A 42 -30.61 -33.75 -0.78
C GLU A 42 -29.97 -32.91 0.34
N GLY A 43 -30.17 -31.58 0.32
CA GLY A 43 -29.57 -30.66 1.30
C GLY A 43 -28.05 -30.49 1.15
N THR A 44 -27.43 -31.13 0.15
CA THR A 44 -25.99 -31.07 -0.13
C THR A 44 -25.74 -30.87 -1.63
N ASP A 45 -24.67 -30.18 -1.99
CA ASP A 45 -24.26 -29.99 -3.38
C ASP A 45 -23.94 -31.33 -4.07
N MET A 46 -24.19 -31.38 -5.38
CA MET A 46 -24.08 -32.59 -6.21
C MET A 46 -22.67 -33.17 -6.25
N ASP A 47 -21.67 -32.32 -6.11
CA ASP A 47 -20.25 -32.69 -6.09
C ASP A 47 -19.71 -32.89 -4.67
N GLY A 48 -20.55 -32.76 -3.64
CA GLY A 48 -20.14 -32.90 -2.25
C GLY A 48 -19.21 -31.79 -1.78
N LEU A 49 -19.12 -30.64 -2.48
CA LEU A 49 -18.36 -29.48 -2.02
C LEU A 49 -18.88 -28.93 -0.69
N ASP A 50 -20.18 -29.11 -0.39
CA ASP A 50 -20.75 -28.80 0.92
C ASP A 50 -20.11 -29.64 2.06
N LYS A 51 -19.45 -30.77 1.72
CA LYS A 51 -18.70 -31.65 2.66
C LYS A 51 -17.18 -31.41 2.65
N LEU A 52 -16.65 -30.57 1.75
CA LEU A 52 -15.32 -29.98 1.94
C LEU A 52 -15.44 -29.00 3.10
N ALA A 53 -15.52 -29.58 4.29
CA ALA A 53 -15.72 -28.88 5.54
C ALA A 53 -14.66 -27.80 5.64
N ARG A 54 -15.10 -26.57 5.86
CA ARG A 54 -14.24 -25.43 6.16
C ARG A 54 -13.28 -25.86 7.27
N ASP A 55 -12.02 -26.07 6.92
CA ASP A 55 -11.03 -26.61 7.86
C ASP A 55 -10.73 -25.53 8.91
N PRO A 56 -11.08 -25.74 10.19
CA PRO A 56 -10.82 -24.76 11.24
C PRO A 56 -9.32 -24.45 11.38
N HIS A 57 -8.45 -25.38 11.00
CA HIS A 57 -7.01 -25.18 10.98
C HIS A 57 -6.60 -24.20 9.87
N MET A 58 -7.18 -24.31 8.68
CA MET A 58 -6.93 -23.39 7.58
C MET A 58 -7.48 -21.99 7.87
N ASP A 59 -8.65 -21.88 8.50
CA ASP A 59 -9.18 -20.59 8.97
C ASP A 59 -8.23 -19.92 9.98
N ALA A 60 -7.65 -20.70 10.91
CA ALA A 60 -6.68 -20.19 11.89
C ALA A 60 -5.37 -19.74 11.23
N ILE A 61 -4.86 -20.48 10.24
CA ILE A 61 -3.69 -20.08 9.45
C ILE A 61 -3.97 -18.78 8.69
N GLN A 62 -5.13 -18.69 8.03
CA GLN A 62 -5.52 -17.50 7.28
C GLN A 62 -5.62 -16.28 8.19
N LYS A 63 -6.23 -16.43 9.37
CA LYS A 63 -6.28 -15.36 10.38
C LYS A 63 -4.88 -14.93 10.83
N GLY A 64 -3.99 -15.88 11.13
CA GLY A 64 -2.60 -15.57 11.49
C GLY A 64 -1.80 -14.91 10.37
N HIS A 65 -2.12 -15.17 9.11
CA HIS A 65 -1.55 -14.43 7.98
C HIS A 65 -2.08 -13.00 7.89
N GLN A 66 -3.38 -12.79 8.07
CA GLN A 66 -3.99 -11.46 8.06
C GLN A 66 -3.45 -10.58 9.19
N GLU A 67 -3.30 -11.13 10.39
CA GLU A 67 -2.73 -10.40 11.54
C GLU A 67 -1.27 -10.00 11.30
N ARG A 68 -0.46 -10.90 10.72
CA ARG A 68 0.94 -10.59 10.35
C ARG A 68 1.03 -9.53 9.27
N GLN A 69 0.16 -9.59 8.25
CA GLN A 69 0.12 -8.57 7.20
C GLN A 69 -0.27 -7.21 7.78
N ALA A 70 -1.32 -7.15 8.60
CA ALA A 70 -1.74 -5.91 9.25
C ALA A 70 -0.65 -5.32 10.18
N ALA A 71 0.14 -6.19 10.83
CA ALA A 71 1.28 -5.74 11.63
C ALA A 71 2.41 -5.16 10.78
N LEU A 72 2.70 -5.77 9.62
CA LEU A 72 3.68 -5.25 8.66
C LEU A 72 3.23 -3.91 8.09
N ASP A 73 1.96 -3.79 7.67
CA ASP A 73 1.42 -2.57 7.10
C ASP A 73 1.54 -1.40 8.08
N LYS A 74 1.19 -1.61 9.37
CA LYS A 74 1.40 -0.61 10.44
C LYS A 74 2.87 -0.25 10.65
N ALA A 75 3.78 -1.21 10.56
CA ALA A 75 5.21 -0.95 10.70
C ALA A 75 5.74 -0.11 9.52
N HIS A 76 5.25 -0.35 8.31
CA HIS A 76 5.57 0.45 7.13
C HIS A 76 5.03 1.88 7.25
N GLU A 77 3.76 2.05 7.64
CA GLU A 77 3.17 3.37 7.87
C GLU A 77 3.95 4.18 8.91
N LYS A 78 4.37 3.53 10.01
CA LYS A 78 5.19 4.17 11.03
C LYS A 78 6.56 4.58 10.48
N ALA A 79 7.22 3.70 9.74
CA ALA A 79 8.54 3.99 9.16
C ALA A 79 8.49 5.14 8.15
N ASP A 80 7.41 5.23 7.37
CA ASP A 80 7.24 6.32 6.40
C ASP A 80 6.91 7.65 7.11
N SER A 81 6.11 7.62 8.19
CA SER A 81 5.89 8.80 9.04
C SER A 81 7.20 9.30 9.67
N GLU A 82 8.01 8.40 10.24
CA GLU A 82 9.29 8.76 10.86
C GLU A 82 10.28 9.35 9.83
N LYS A 83 10.29 8.85 8.59
CA LYS A 83 11.09 9.44 7.51
C LYS A 83 10.59 10.83 7.11
N ALA A 84 9.28 11.02 7.02
CA ALA A 84 8.69 12.33 6.71
C ALA A 84 9.02 13.36 7.79
N ASP A 85 8.93 12.97 9.07
CA ASP A 85 9.29 13.83 10.20
C ASP A 85 10.79 14.16 10.20
N ALA A 86 11.65 13.16 9.96
CA ALA A 86 13.09 13.38 9.86
C ALA A 86 13.47 14.32 8.71
N ALA A 87 12.80 14.20 7.56
CA ALA A 87 12.99 15.11 6.42
C ALA A 87 12.56 16.53 6.76
N GLY A 88 11.39 16.70 7.39
CA GLY A 88 10.90 18.02 7.82
C GLY A 88 11.80 18.68 8.87
N GLN A 89 12.41 17.92 9.78
CA GLN A 89 13.38 18.46 10.74
C GLN A 89 14.69 18.89 10.07
N ARG A 90 15.17 18.13 9.07
CA ARG A 90 16.35 18.53 8.29
C ARG A 90 16.11 19.83 7.56
N GLU A 91 14.97 19.98 6.89
CA GLU A 91 14.62 21.21 6.19
C GLU A 91 14.54 22.42 7.14
N LYS A 92 13.94 22.25 8.32
CA LYS A 92 13.90 23.30 9.35
C LYS A 92 15.32 23.69 9.79
N ASN A 93 16.17 22.72 10.07
CA ASN A 93 17.54 22.96 10.49
C ASN A 93 18.36 23.68 9.41
N GLU A 94 18.21 23.27 8.14
CA GLU A 94 18.85 23.94 7.00
C GLU A 94 18.39 25.39 6.88
N ARG A 95 17.08 25.66 6.97
CA ARG A 95 16.55 27.04 6.97
C ARG A 95 17.09 27.86 8.14
N THR A 96 17.17 27.30 9.34
CA THR A 96 17.76 27.98 10.50
C THR A 96 19.22 28.31 10.28
N LEU A 97 20.01 27.40 9.71
CA LEU A 97 21.42 27.66 9.40
C LEU A 97 21.59 28.79 8.37
N VAL A 98 20.75 28.83 7.33
CA VAL A 98 20.75 29.93 6.35
C VAL A 98 20.45 31.27 7.04
N LEU A 99 19.39 31.33 7.85
CA LEU A 99 19.04 32.54 8.59
C LEU A 99 20.14 32.99 9.56
N MET A 100 20.80 32.05 10.25
CA MET A 100 21.94 32.39 11.12
C MET A 100 23.11 32.96 10.33
N ASN A 101 23.42 32.40 9.16
CA ASN A 101 24.46 32.93 8.28
C ASN A 101 24.12 34.32 7.76
N GLU A 102 22.86 34.57 7.38
CA GLU A 102 22.38 35.89 6.96
C GLU A 102 22.48 36.91 8.10
N ILE A 103 22.06 36.54 9.32
CA ILE A 103 22.18 37.40 10.51
C ILE A 103 23.66 37.72 10.78
N SER A 104 24.54 36.71 10.76
CA SER A 104 25.97 36.94 10.97
C SER A 104 26.62 37.80 9.87
N ALA A 105 26.12 37.74 8.63
CA ALA A 105 26.58 38.64 7.57
C ALA A 105 26.13 40.08 7.82
N LEU A 106 24.86 40.27 8.18
CA LEU A 106 24.30 41.58 8.53
C LEU A 106 25.00 42.20 9.74
N GLU A 107 25.29 41.41 10.78
CA GLU A 107 26.03 41.87 11.96
C GLU A 107 27.43 42.36 11.58
N LYS A 108 28.15 41.64 10.71
CA LYS A 108 29.48 42.07 10.24
C LYS A 108 29.43 43.37 9.46
N GLU A 109 28.45 43.54 8.56
CA GLU A 109 28.27 44.79 7.81
C GLU A 109 27.97 45.97 8.74
N LEU A 110 27.11 45.76 9.74
CA LEU A 110 26.74 46.79 10.72
C LEU A 110 27.94 47.18 11.59
N GLN A 111 28.78 46.22 11.97
CA GLN A 111 30.00 46.46 12.74
C GLN A 111 31.05 47.23 11.93
N GLN A 112 31.26 46.85 10.67
CA GLN A 112 32.15 47.58 9.74
C GLN A 112 31.66 49.01 9.48
N GLY A 113 30.36 49.20 9.27
CA GLY A 113 29.77 50.53 9.11
C GLY A 113 29.96 51.40 10.36
N ASN A 114 29.74 50.85 11.55
CA ASN A 114 29.98 51.56 12.82
C ASN A 114 31.45 51.92 13.04
N GLU A 115 32.39 51.05 12.66
CA GLU A 115 33.83 51.32 12.74
C GLU A 115 34.24 52.46 11.80
N GLN A 116 33.78 52.44 10.54
CA GLN A 116 34.01 53.54 9.59
C GLN A 116 33.44 54.87 10.10
N THR A 117 32.22 54.85 10.65
CA THR A 117 31.58 56.06 11.17
C THR A 117 32.36 56.63 12.39
N GLN A 118 32.90 55.77 13.26
CA GLN A 118 33.73 56.22 14.38
C GLN A 118 35.06 56.82 13.93
N ASP A 119 35.71 56.27 12.91
CA ASP A 119 36.98 56.79 12.41
C ASP A 119 36.79 58.13 11.67
N GLU A 120 35.70 58.31 10.94
CA GLU A 120 35.34 59.61 10.35
C GLU A 120 35.06 60.68 11.42
N VAL A 121 34.35 60.32 12.51
CA VAL A 121 34.10 61.25 13.63
C VAL A 121 35.39 61.64 14.37
N LYS A 122 36.36 60.73 14.47
CA LYS A 122 37.68 61.02 15.06
C LYS A 122 38.52 61.92 14.15
N GLN A 123 38.53 61.70 12.83
CA GLN A 123 39.25 62.54 11.88
C GLN A 123 38.62 63.93 11.74
N GLY A 124 37.29 64.03 11.70
CA GLY A 124 36.57 65.30 11.61
C GLY A 124 36.66 66.19 12.86
N ARG A 125 37.04 65.64 14.02
CA ARG A 125 37.32 66.38 15.26
C ARG A 125 38.77 66.81 15.43
N SER A 126 39.67 66.39 14.53
CA SER A 126 41.10 66.71 14.58
C SER A 126 41.49 67.89 13.67
N MET A 127 40.51 68.58 13.08
CA MET A 127 40.65 69.86 12.36
C MET A 127 40.19 71.01 13.26
#